data_AF-A0A0J7KAV8-F1
#
_entry.id   AF-A0A0J7KAV8-F1
#
_cell.length_a   1.000
_cell.length_b   1.000
_cell.length_c   1.000
_cell.angle_alpha   90.00
_cell.angle_beta   90.00
_cell.angle_gamma   90.00
#
_symmetry.space_group_name_H-M   'P 1'
#
loop_
_entity.id
_entity.type
_entity.pdbx_description
1 polymer ?
#
loop_
_entity_poly.entity_id
_entity_poly.type
_entity_poly.pdbx_seq_one_letter_code
_entity_poly.pdbx_strand_id
1 'polypeptide(L)'
;MVVKVLEEIGAKARIEEVRRVGRKYGKEGGMVVVKLGSREQKREIMEKKKGLKGKKIRIEDDLTWKERKIRWKIREIAKEERRKSGRVWIEYGKIRINECWWKWDEDVGKLTNWKGEVREESARVGEERG
;
A
#
# COMPACT_ATOMS: atom_id res chain seq x y z
N MET A 1 -19.88 1.44 15.20
CA MET A 1 -19.00 2.39 14.47
C MET A 1 -18.56 1.81 13.13
N VAL A 2 -17.87 0.66 13.10
CA VAL A 2 -17.42 0.03 11.83
C VAL A 2 -18.58 -0.33 10.90
N VAL A 3 -19.62 -0.99 11.41
CA VAL A 3 -20.83 -1.36 10.62
C VAL A 3 -21.46 -0.14 9.96
N LYS A 4 -21.68 0.96 10.71
CA LYS A 4 -22.21 2.22 10.19
C LYS A 4 -21.36 2.80 9.06
N VAL A 5 -20.03 2.74 9.16
CA VAL A 5 -19.13 3.22 8.10
C VAL A 5 -19.26 2.37 6.83
N LEU A 6 -19.40 1.05 6.97
CA LEU A 6 -19.59 0.13 5.83
C LEU A 6 -20.94 0.33 5.14
N GLU A 7 -22.01 0.52 5.91
CA GLU A 7 -23.34 0.86 5.39
C GLU A 7 -23.31 2.21 4.66
N GLU A 8 -22.64 3.21 5.22
CA GLU A 8 -22.55 4.56 4.65
C GLU A 8 -21.79 4.60 3.31
N ILE A 9 -20.78 3.74 3.13
CA ILE A 9 -20.12 3.56 1.84
C ILE A 9 -20.87 2.56 0.94
N GLY A 10 -21.96 1.97 1.41
CA GLY A 10 -22.76 0.98 0.70
C GLY A 10 -22.04 -0.34 0.42
N ALA A 11 -21.05 -0.72 1.25
CA ALA A 11 -20.30 -1.96 1.09
C ALA A 11 -20.94 -3.10 1.89
N LYS A 12 -21.21 -4.23 1.23
CA LYS A 12 -21.70 -5.44 1.91
C LYS A 12 -20.50 -6.30 2.32
N ALA A 13 -20.11 -6.24 3.58
CA ALA A 13 -18.99 -7.04 4.07
C ALA A 13 -19.35 -7.79 5.35
N ARG A 14 -18.94 -9.07 5.39
CA ARG A 14 -19.01 -9.90 6.60
C ARG A 14 -17.79 -9.59 7.45
N ILE A 15 -18.02 -9.03 8.63
CA ILE A 15 -16.97 -8.77 9.61
C ILE A 15 -16.78 -10.05 10.43
N GLU A 16 -15.57 -10.60 10.42
CA GLU A 16 -15.20 -11.74 11.26
C GLU A 16 -14.70 -11.28 12.64
N GLU A 17 -13.90 -10.22 12.66
CA GLU A 17 -13.29 -9.72 13.89
C GLU A 17 -13.11 -8.21 13.84
N VAL A 18 -13.29 -7.54 14.98
CA VAL A 18 -13.02 -6.12 15.14
C VAL A 18 -12.08 -5.93 16.32
N ARG A 19 -10.84 -5.54 16.04
CA ARG A 19 -9.84 -5.25 17.06
C ARG A 19 -9.56 -3.76 17.12
N ARG A 20 -9.83 -3.14 18.26
CA ARG A 20 -9.53 -1.72 18.46
C ARG A 20 -8.07 -1.57 18.86
N VAL A 21 -7.29 -0.88 18.04
CA VAL A 21 -5.85 -0.69 18.24
C VAL A 21 -5.62 0.80 18.53
N GLY A 22 -5.27 1.11 19.77
CA GLY A 22 -4.99 2.50 20.19
C GLY A 22 -6.06 3.08 21.11
N ARG A 23 -5.76 3.07 22.41
CA ARG A 23 -6.14 4.18 23.31
C ARG A 23 -4.88 4.97 23.58
N LYS A 24 -4.89 6.27 23.25
CA LYS A 24 -4.28 7.27 24.12
C LYS A 24 -5.45 8.07 24.67
N TYR A 25 -5.62 8.10 26.00
CA TYR A 25 -6.66 8.87 26.67
C TYR A 25 -6.68 10.31 26.11
N GLY A 26 -7.86 10.81 25.70
CA GLY A 26 -8.05 12.24 25.38
C GLY A 26 -7.82 12.72 23.93
N LYS A 27 -7.62 11.85 22.92
CA LYS A 27 -7.61 12.29 21.51
C LYS A 27 -8.70 11.63 20.68
N GLU A 28 -9.48 12.42 19.94
CA GLU A 28 -10.37 11.94 18.88
C GLU A 28 -9.51 11.23 17.80
N GLY A 29 -9.74 9.94 17.58
CA GLY A 29 -9.04 9.16 16.54
C GLY A 29 -8.48 7.83 17.05
N GLY A 30 -9.36 6.84 17.26
CA GLY A 30 -8.94 5.46 17.50
C GLY A 30 -8.80 4.68 16.20
N MET A 31 -7.77 3.85 16.09
CA MET A 31 -7.61 2.93 14.95
C MET A 31 -8.37 1.63 15.24
N VAL A 32 -9.02 1.09 14.20
CA VAL A 32 -9.76 -0.17 14.29
C VAL A 32 -9.28 -1.06 13.16
N VAL A 33 -8.79 -2.23 13.52
CA VAL A 33 -8.44 -3.30 12.59
C VAL A 33 -9.67 -4.18 12.44
N VAL A 34 -10.05 -4.47 11.20
CA VAL A 34 -11.24 -5.27 10.89
C VAL A 34 -10.82 -6.43 10.02
N LYS A 35 -11.10 -7.65 10.50
CA LYS A 35 -10.92 -8.87 9.72
C LYS A 35 -12.21 -9.13 8.92
N LEU A 36 -12.06 -9.31 7.61
CA LEU A 36 -13.17 -9.52 6.68
C LEU A 36 -13.20 -10.98 6.24
N GLY A 37 -14.40 -11.50 5.97
CA GLY A 37 -14.61 -12.91 5.59
C GLY A 37 -14.13 -13.27 4.18
N SER A 38 -13.92 -12.28 3.30
CA SER A 38 -13.36 -12.55 1.97
C SER A 38 -12.54 -11.40 1.40
N ARG A 39 -11.64 -11.76 0.47
CA ARG A 39 -10.81 -10.81 -0.27
C ARG A 39 -11.62 -9.94 -1.25
N GLU A 40 -12.74 -10.45 -1.74
CA GLU A 40 -13.68 -9.72 -2.60
C GLU A 40 -14.36 -8.59 -1.82
N GLN A 41 -14.78 -8.85 -0.58
CA GLN A 41 -15.33 -7.84 0.32
C GLN A 41 -14.29 -6.75 0.63
N LYS A 42 -13.03 -7.14 0.84
CA LYS A 42 -11.92 -6.18 1.01
C LYS A 42 -11.78 -5.29 -0.23
N ARG A 43 -11.84 -5.86 -1.44
CA ARG A 43 -11.78 -5.10 -2.70
C ARG A 43 -12.94 -4.12 -2.83
N GLU A 44 -14.17 -4.57 -2.57
CA GLU A 44 -15.37 -3.73 -2.64
C GLU A 44 -15.29 -2.53 -1.67
N ILE A 45 -14.87 -2.77 -0.42
CA ILE A 45 -14.64 -1.71 0.57
C ILE A 45 -13.58 -0.72 0.08
N MET A 46 -12.47 -1.24 -0.47
CA MET A 46 -11.36 -0.41 -0.94
C MET A 46 -11.73 0.45 -2.16
N GLU A 47 -12.62 -0.02 -3.03
CA GLU A 47 -13.14 0.75 -4.16
C GLU A 47 -14.16 1.82 -3.71
N LYS A 48 -15.01 1.48 -2.73
CA LYS A 48 -16.06 2.36 -2.19
C LYS A 48 -15.55 3.39 -1.19
N LYS A 49 -14.34 3.21 -0.62
CA LYS A 49 -13.75 4.14 0.35
C LYS A 49 -13.60 5.58 -0.15
N LYS A 50 -13.61 5.79 -1.47
CA LYS A 50 -13.66 7.13 -2.09
C LYS A 50 -14.86 7.97 -1.60
N GLY A 51 -15.96 7.33 -1.19
CA GLY A 51 -17.12 7.98 -0.57
C GLY A 51 -16.83 8.56 0.83
N LEU A 52 -15.67 8.28 1.41
CA LEU A 52 -15.21 8.87 2.67
C LEU A 52 -14.31 10.10 2.46
N LYS A 53 -14.04 10.50 1.21
CA LYS A 53 -13.21 11.67 0.90
C LYS A 53 -13.87 12.93 1.48
N GLY A 54 -13.15 13.62 2.38
CA GLY A 54 -13.65 14.80 3.09
C GLY A 54 -14.13 14.55 4.53
N LYS A 55 -14.23 13.28 4.97
CA LYS A 55 -14.61 12.91 6.34
C LYS A 55 -13.39 12.73 7.24
N LYS A 56 -13.61 12.79 8.56
CA LYS A 56 -12.58 12.50 9.59
C LYS A 56 -12.16 11.01 9.62
N ILE A 57 -12.94 10.10 9.00
CA ILE A 57 -12.70 8.66 8.98
C ILE A 57 -11.92 8.26 7.72
N ARG A 58 -10.87 7.44 7.88
CA ARG A 58 -10.05 6.92 6.79
C ARG A 58 -10.02 5.40 6.84
N ILE A 59 -10.17 4.76 5.68
CA ILE A 59 -9.98 3.32 5.51
C ILE A 59 -8.64 3.12 4.79
N GLU A 60 -7.72 2.49 5.50
CA GLU A 60 -6.45 2.03 4.94
C GLU A 60 -6.42 0.51 4.91
N ASP A 61 -5.67 -0.03 3.96
CA ASP A 61 -5.37 -1.46 3.94
C ASP A 61 -4.47 -1.78 5.14
N ASP A 62 -4.71 -2.90 5.81
CA ASP A 62 -3.80 -3.43 6.83
C ASP A 62 -2.58 -4.03 6.11
N LEU A 63 -1.78 -3.14 5.53
CA LEU A 63 -0.50 -3.49 4.96
C LEU A 63 0.37 -3.93 6.13
N THR A 64 0.81 -5.18 6.09
CA THR A 64 1.86 -5.66 6.99
C THR A 64 3.07 -4.71 6.90
N TRP A 65 3.90 -4.64 7.95
CA TRP A 65 5.14 -3.84 7.92
C TRP A 65 5.99 -4.12 6.67
N LYS A 66 5.99 -5.37 6.22
CA LYS A 66 6.59 -5.84 4.95
C LYS A 66 5.98 -5.14 3.74
N GLU A 67 4.66 -5.24 3.56
CA GLU A 67 3.97 -4.60 2.44
C GLU A 67 4.10 -3.07 2.44
N ARG A 68 4.16 -2.44 3.63
CA ARG A 68 4.45 -1.01 3.77
C ARG A 68 5.87 -0.67 3.30
N LYS A 69 6.87 -1.49 3.64
CA LYS A 69 8.27 -1.35 3.22
C LYS A 69 8.41 -1.54 1.69
N ILE A 70 7.78 -2.59 1.14
CA ILE A 70 7.73 -2.84 -0.31
C ILE A 70 7.11 -1.65 -1.04
N ARG A 71 5.98 -1.15 -0.56
CA ARG A 71 5.31 0.00 -1.18
C ARG A 71 6.15 1.27 -1.12
N TRP A 72 6.89 1.48 -0.05
CA TRP A 72 7.81 2.61 0.08
C TRP A 72 8.98 2.51 -0.91
N LYS A 73 9.62 1.34 -1.00
CA LYS A 73 10.70 1.07 -1.97
C LYS A 73 10.23 1.22 -3.42
N ILE A 74 9.07 0.66 -3.77
CA ILE A 74 8.47 0.84 -5.11
C ILE A 74 8.22 2.32 -5.43
N ARG A 75 7.79 3.12 -4.45
CA ARG A 75 7.59 4.57 -4.65
C ARG A 75 8.90 5.34 -4.83
N GLU A 76 9.95 5.00 -4.09
CA GLU A 76 11.30 5.57 -4.28
C GLU A 76 11.77 5.31 -5.72
N ILE A 77 11.70 4.06 -6.18
CA ILE A 77 12.11 3.67 -7.53
C ILE A 77 11.25 4.37 -8.59
N ALA A 78 9.93 4.44 -8.38
CA ALA A 78 9.04 5.17 -9.28
C ALA A 78 9.40 6.66 -9.38
N LYS A 79 9.81 7.28 -8.28
CA LYS A 79 10.23 8.69 -8.25
C LYS A 79 11.53 8.90 -9.00
N GLU A 80 12.50 8.01 -8.83
CA GLU A 80 13.76 8.05 -9.58
C GLU A 80 13.53 7.84 -11.08
N GLU A 81 12.73 6.86 -11.44
CA GLU A 81 12.43 6.54 -12.85
C GLU A 81 11.66 7.67 -13.55
N ARG A 82 10.74 8.33 -12.84
CA ARG A 82 10.08 9.55 -13.35
C ARG A 82 11.05 10.71 -13.55
N ARG A 83 12.09 10.84 -12.71
CA ARG A 83 13.17 11.84 -12.92
C ARG A 83 13.99 11.53 -14.16
N LYS A 84 14.15 10.25 -14.49
CA LYS A 84 14.82 9.76 -15.70
C LYS A 84 13.89 9.72 -16.94
N SER A 85 12.73 10.39 -16.88
CA SER A 85 11.70 10.43 -17.95
C SER A 85 11.09 9.08 -18.35
N GLY A 86 11.19 8.04 -17.50
CA GLY A 86 10.60 6.72 -17.78
C GLY A 86 9.08 6.69 -17.59
N ARG A 87 8.38 5.85 -18.38
CA ARG A 87 6.94 5.60 -18.19
C ARG A 87 6.76 4.62 -17.02
N VAL A 88 6.14 5.10 -15.94
CA VAL A 88 6.00 4.33 -14.69
C VAL A 88 4.54 4.11 -14.29
N TRP A 89 4.20 2.84 -14.04
CA TRP A 89 2.92 2.45 -13.45
C TRP A 89 3.16 1.69 -12.16
N ILE A 90 2.42 1.98 -11.09
CA ILE A 90 2.54 1.29 -9.81
C ILE A 90 1.30 0.43 -9.60
N GLU A 91 1.51 -0.86 -9.31
CA GLU A 91 0.48 -1.82 -8.91
C GLU A 91 0.84 -2.43 -7.55
N TYR A 92 -0.07 -3.21 -6.95
CA TYR A 92 0.14 -3.83 -5.64
C TYR A 92 1.40 -4.72 -5.61
N GLY A 93 2.45 -4.25 -4.94
CA GLY A 93 3.74 -4.96 -4.83
C GLY A 93 4.55 -5.04 -6.13
N LYS A 94 4.14 -4.33 -7.19
CA LYS A 94 4.81 -4.34 -8.51
C LYS A 94 4.90 -2.94 -9.11
N ILE A 95 5.87 -2.75 -10.00
CA ILE A 95 6.08 -1.52 -10.75
C ILE A 95 6.33 -1.85 -12.22
N ARG A 96 5.64 -1.16 -13.12
CA ARG A 96 5.91 -1.21 -14.55
C ARG A 96 6.82 -0.07 -14.93
N ILE A 97 7.93 -0.38 -15.58
CA ILE A 97 8.93 0.59 -16.03
C ILE A 97 9.23 0.25 -17.48
N ASN A 98 9.03 1.21 -18.39
CA ASN A 98 9.29 1.05 -19.83
C ASN A 98 8.74 -0.29 -20.35
N GLU A 99 7.45 -0.50 -20.05
CA GLU A 99 6.64 -1.66 -20.44
C GLU A 99 6.94 -2.99 -19.71
N CYS A 100 8.03 -3.10 -18.95
CA CYS A 100 8.37 -4.29 -18.19
C CYS A 100 7.82 -4.24 -16.76
N TRP A 101 7.24 -5.36 -16.29
CA TRP A 101 6.76 -5.50 -14.91
C TRP A 101 7.86 -6.03 -14.00
N TRP A 102 8.09 -5.31 -12.92
CA TRP A 102 9.06 -5.61 -11.89
C TRP A 102 8.34 -5.83 -10.56
N LYS A 103 8.75 -6.84 -9.81
CA LYS A 103 8.28 -7.13 -8.46
C LYS A 103 9.43 -6.90 -7.50
N TRP A 104 9.16 -6.30 -6.35
CA TRP A 104 10.16 -6.23 -5.29
C TRP A 104 10.26 -7.59 -4.61
N ASP A 105 11.45 -8.16 -4.65
CA ASP A 105 11.81 -9.35 -3.90
C ASP A 105 12.43 -8.91 -2.56
N GLU A 106 11.86 -9.33 -1.43
CA GLU A 106 12.37 -8.95 -0.11
C GLU A 106 13.61 -9.75 0.28
N ASP A 107 13.71 -11.01 -0.16
CA ASP A 107 14.82 -11.90 0.16
C ASP A 107 16.08 -11.44 -0.59
N VAL A 108 15.91 -10.96 -1.82
CA VAL A 108 16.99 -10.40 -2.64
C VAL A 108 17.17 -8.90 -2.38
N GLY A 109 16.15 -8.21 -1.88
CA GLY A 109 16.16 -6.75 -1.69
C GLY A 109 16.28 -5.97 -3.00
N LYS A 110 15.85 -6.54 -4.13
CA LYS A 110 15.98 -5.97 -5.48
C LYS A 110 14.68 -6.14 -6.27
N LEU A 111 14.54 -5.37 -7.35
CA LEU A 111 13.45 -5.59 -8.31
C LEU A 111 13.80 -6.76 -9.22
N THR A 112 12.94 -7.77 -9.25
CA THR A 112 13.05 -8.93 -10.13
C THR A 112 11.90 -8.92 -11.12
N ASN A 113 12.14 -9.31 -12.37
CA ASN A 113 11.08 -9.55 -13.34
C ASN A 113 10.92 -11.04 -13.66
N TRP A 114 9.91 -11.37 -14.47
CA TRP A 114 9.64 -12.74 -14.90
C TRP A 114 10.72 -13.34 -15.82
N LYS A 115 11.60 -12.51 -16.38
CA LYS A 115 12.74 -12.93 -17.21
C LYS A 115 13.97 -13.28 -16.37
N GLY A 116 13.89 -13.20 -15.04
CA GLY A 116 15.03 -13.43 -14.14
C GLY A 116 16.01 -12.26 -14.08
N GLU A 117 15.68 -11.11 -14.68
CA GLU A 117 16.52 -9.93 -14.59
C GLU A 117 16.37 -9.30 -13.21
N VAL A 118 17.50 -9.01 -12.59
CA VAL A 118 17.58 -8.33 -11.29
C VAL A 118 18.07 -6.92 -11.53
N ARG A 119 17.25 -5.93 -11.19
CA ARG A 119 17.64 -4.54 -11.29
C ARG A 119 18.45 -4.16 -10.05
N GLU A 120 19.71 -3.78 -10.26
CA GLU A 120 20.51 -3.21 -9.20
C GLU A 120 19.93 -1.85 -8.79
N GLU A 121 19.73 -1.65 -7.48
CA GLU A 121 19.48 -0.31 -6.94
C GLU A 121 20.71 0.50 -7.32
N SER A 122 20.56 1.48 -8.22
CA SER A 122 21.62 2.45 -8.49
C SER A 122 22.02 2.98 -7.14
N ALA A 123 23.21 2.60 -6.66
CA ALA A 123 23.73 3.06 -5.40
C ALA A 123 23.51 4.56 -5.36
N ARG A 124 22.93 5.06 -4.27
CA ARG A 124 23.17 6.46 -3.93
C ARG A 124 24.69 6.58 -3.88
N VAL A 125 25.29 7.10 -4.94
CA VAL A 125 26.57 7.76 -4.86
C VAL A 125 26.26 9.01 -4.03
N GLY A 126 26.16 8.78 -2.72
CA GLY A 126 26.43 9.81 -1.74
C GLY A 126 27.89 10.11 -1.94
N GLU A 127 28.11 11.13 -2.74
CA GLU A 127 29.35 11.88 -2.83
C GLU A 127 29.72 12.29 -1.40
N GLU A 128 30.55 11.48 -0.74
CA GLU A 128 31.25 11.88 0.47
C GLU A 128 32.73 12.07 0.13
N ARG A 129 33.09 13.36 0.14
CA ARG A 129 34.36 13.96 0.54
C ARG A 129 35.49 14.03 -0.48
N GLY A 130 35.85 15.29 -0.76
CA GLY A 130 37.05 15.77 -1.44
C GLY A 130 36.98 17.29 -1.53
#